data_AF-A0A2V6VTQ4-F1
#
_entry.id   AF-A0A2V6VTQ4-F1
#
_cell.length_a   1.000
_cell.length_b   1.000
_cell.length_c   1.000
_cell.angle_alpha   90.00
_cell.angle_beta   90.00
_cell.angle_gamma   90.00
#
_symmetry.space_group_name_H-M   'P 1'
#
loop_
_entity.id
_entity.type
_entity.pdbx_description
1 polymer ?
#
loop_
_entity_poly.entity_id
_entity_poly.type
_entity_poly.pdbx_seq_one_letter_code
_entity_poly.pdbx_strand_id
1 'polypeptide(L)'
;MRAVVRENAALDIQAGRFPLAKKQLERVLKASPKDAIAHLYDGELHRLQSQRAKSVAERDTETRMARESYEQSAALDPAYPDPFRQLGLLYYQQKEPAQARAAFERYLALKPDAADAKRVREYLGELER
;
A
#
# COMPACT_ATOMS: atom_id res chain seq x y z
N MET A 1 -2.74 -20.88 10.10
CA MET A 1 -3.92 -20.08 10.53
C MET A 1 -3.74 -18.57 10.30
N ARG A 2 -2.57 -17.95 10.60
CA ARG A 2 -2.37 -16.49 10.43
C ARG A 2 -2.51 -16.01 8.97
N ALA A 3 -2.05 -16.80 7.99
CA ALA A 3 -2.24 -16.55 6.57
C ALA A 3 -3.72 -16.40 6.17
N VAL A 4 -4.57 -17.33 6.62
CA VAL A 4 -6.02 -17.28 6.40
C VAL A 4 -6.65 -16.03 7.03
N VAL A 5 -6.15 -15.59 8.20
CA VAL A 5 -6.69 -14.39 8.85
C VAL A 5 -6.33 -13.11 8.08
N ARG A 6 -5.12 -12.99 7.52
CA ARG A 6 -4.80 -11.82 6.67
C ARG A 6 -5.50 -11.87 5.32
N GLU A 7 -5.74 -13.05 4.76
CA GLU A 7 -6.51 -13.20 3.51
C GLU A 7 -7.98 -12.84 3.71
N ASN A 8 -8.58 -13.25 4.84
CA ASN A 8 -9.91 -12.79 5.23
C ASN A 8 -9.95 -11.26 5.41
N ALA A 9 -8.89 -10.66 5.95
CA ALA A 9 -8.82 -9.21 6.08
C ALA A 9 -8.83 -8.54 4.70
N ALA A 10 -8.12 -9.08 3.72
CA ALA A 10 -8.16 -8.58 2.34
C ALA A 10 -9.58 -8.67 1.73
N LEU A 11 -10.29 -9.77 1.95
CA LEU A 11 -11.69 -9.91 1.51
C LEU A 11 -12.62 -8.91 2.20
N ASP A 12 -12.41 -8.65 3.50
CA ASP A 12 -13.16 -7.64 4.24
C ASP A 12 -12.86 -6.21 3.74
N ILE A 13 -11.61 -5.92 3.36
CA ILE A 13 -11.24 -4.65 2.71
C ILE A 13 -12.00 -4.49 1.39
N GLN A 14 -11.98 -5.50 0.52
CA GLN A 14 -12.69 -5.47 -0.76
C GLN A 14 -14.19 -5.28 -0.59
N ALA A 15 -14.77 -5.87 0.46
CA ALA A 15 -16.18 -5.72 0.78
C ALA A 15 -16.53 -4.42 1.54
N GLY A 16 -15.56 -3.54 1.79
CA GLY A 16 -15.77 -2.30 2.53
C GLY A 16 -15.99 -2.48 4.04
N ARG A 17 -15.79 -3.69 4.58
CA ARG A 17 -15.95 -4.05 6.00
C ARG A 17 -14.70 -3.68 6.81
N PHE A 18 -14.33 -2.40 6.76
CA PHE A 18 -13.09 -1.87 7.33
C PHE A 18 -12.89 -2.15 8.83
N PRO A 19 -13.91 -2.07 9.71
CA PRO A 19 -13.72 -2.41 11.13
C PRO A 19 -13.31 -3.88 11.36
N LEU A 20 -13.83 -4.80 10.55
CA LEU A 20 -13.48 -6.22 10.63
C LEU A 20 -12.08 -6.47 10.11
N ALA A 21 -11.74 -5.90 8.95
CA ALA A 21 -10.40 -5.95 8.39
C ALA A 21 -9.35 -5.46 9.38
N LYS A 22 -9.57 -4.29 10.00
CA LYS A 22 -8.67 -3.70 10.99
C LYS A 22 -8.40 -4.66 12.15
N LYS A 23 -9.46 -5.21 12.77
CA LYS A 23 -9.34 -6.15 13.89
C LYS A 23 -8.56 -7.41 13.52
N GLN A 24 -8.74 -7.90 12.29
CA GLN A 24 -8.01 -9.07 11.80
C GLN A 24 -6.52 -8.76 11.57
N LEU A 25 -6.22 -7.62 10.94
CA LEU A 25 -4.85 -7.17 10.72
C LEU A 25 -4.11 -6.92 12.03
N GLU A 26 -4.73 -6.23 12.99
CA GLU A 26 -4.17 -6.03 14.34
C GLU A 26 -3.83 -7.36 15.02
N ARG A 27 -4.70 -8.38 14.89
CA ARG A 27 -4.44 -9.71 15.43
C ARG A 27 -3.28 -10.40 14.73
N VAL A 28 -3.18 -10.27 13.41
CA VAL A 28 -2.07 -10.84 12.62
C VAL A 28 -0.76 -10.17 13.01
N LEU A 29 -0.72 -8.84 13.00
CA LEU A 29 0.47 -8.03 13.30
C LEU A 29 0.91 -8.18 14.75
N LYS A 30 -0.01 -8.31 15.71
CA LYS A 30 0.35 -8.64 17.11
C LYS A 30 1.05 -9.99 17.23
N ALA A 31 0.63 -10.98 16.45
CA ALA A 31 1.19 -12.33 16.49
C ALA A 31 2.39 -12.51 15.55
N SER A 32 2.52 -11.66 14.53
CA SER A 32 3.56 -11.70 13.50
C SER A 32 3.84 -10.27 13.02
N PRO A 33 4.58 -9.47 13.81
CA PRO A 33 4.84 -8.05 13.50
C PRO A 33 5.63 -7.83 12.21
N LYS A 34 6.30 -8.88 11.72
CA LYS A 34 7.14 -8.89 10.52
C LYS A 34 6.45 -9.51 9.30
N ASP A 35 5.13 -9.64 9.31
CA ASP A 35 4.37 -10.15 8.14
C ASP A 35 4.22 -9.02 7.10
N ALA A 36 5.06 -9.06 6.05
CA ALA A 36 5.06 -8.05 5.00
C ALA A 36 3.71 -7.91 4.29
N ILE A 37 2.98 -9.01 4.08
CA ILE A 37 1.68 -9.01 3.40
C ILE A 37 0.62 -8.35 4.30
N ALA A 38 0.66 -8.61 5.61
CA ALA A 38 -0.24 -7.94 6.54
C ALA A 38 -0.03 -6.42 6.55
N HIS A 39 1.21 -5.95 6.51
CA HIS A 39 1.52 -4.52 6.38
C HIS A 39 1.06 -3.92 5.04
N LEU A 40 1.12 -4.68 3.93
CA LEU A 40 0.53 -4.22 2.67
C LEU A 40 -0.99 -4.01 2.80
N TYR A 41 -1.70 -4.98 3.39
CA TYR A 41 -3.15 -4.89 3.57
C TYR A 41 -3.56 -3.79 4.55
N ASP A 42 -2.75 -3.54 5.58
CA ASP A 42 -2.94 -2.41 6.50
C ASP A 42 -2.78 -1.07 5.76
N GLY A 43 -1.77 -0.96 4.90
CA GLY A 43 -1.60 0.20 4.04
C GLY A 43 -2.79 0.43 3.10
N GLU A 44 -3.33 -0.64 2.51
CA GLU A 44 -4.49 -0.58 1.62
C GLU A 44 -5.77 -0.18 2.36
N LEU A 45 -5.97 -0.70 3.57
CA LEU A 45 -7.06 -0.30 4.45
C LEU A 45 -7.01 1.21 4.74
N HIS A 46 -5.85 1.71 5.17
CA HIS A 46 -5.65 3.13 5.48
C HIS A 46 -5.81 4.02 4.23
N ARG A 47 -5.31 3.58 3.07
CA ARG A 47 -5.48 4.30 1.80
C ARG A 47 -6.96 4.47 1.42
N LEU A 48 -7.77 3.43 1.66
CA LEU A 48 -9.22 3.48 1.41
C LEU A 48 -9.97 4.30 2.47
N GLN A 49 -9.50 4.30 3.72
CA GLN A 49 -10.04 5.17 4.76
C GLN A 49 -9.75 6.65 4.48
N SER A 50 -8.56 6.98 3.99
CA SER A 50 -8.19 8.32 3.52
C SER A 50 -9.16 8.85 2.43
N GLN A 51 -9.55 8.00 1.47
CA GLN A 51 -10.51 8.36 0.43
C GLN A 51 -11.94 8.59 0.96
N ARG A 52 -12.28 8.00 2.10
CA ARG A 52 -13.60 8.15 2.75
C ARG A 52 -13.58 9.13 3.91
N ALA A 53 -12.44 9.77 4.19
CA ALA A 53 -12.29 10.73 5.26
C ALA A 53 -13.19 11.94 5.06
N LYS A 54 -13.82 12.40 6.15
CA LYS A 54 -14.75 13.54 6.13
C LYS A 54 -14.02 14.87 6.29
N SER A 55 -12.78 14.84 6.79
CA SER A 55 -11.94 16.01 6.99
C SER A 55 -10.56 15.83 6.38
N VAL A 56 -9.88 16.95 6.13
CA VAL A 56 -8.49 16.95 5.67
C VAL A 56 -7.57 16.32 6.72
N ALA A 57 -7.77 16.63 8.00
CA ALA A 57 -6.96 16.07 9.08
C ALA A 57 -7.06 14.53 9.18
N GLU A 58 -8.27 13.97 9.02
CA GLU A 58 -8.46 12.52 8.93
C GLU A 58 -7.76 11.96 7.68
N ARG A 59 -7.94 12.60 6.52
CA ARG A 59 -7.31 12.17 5.27
C ARG A 59 -5.79 12.13 5.40
N ASP A 60 -5.18 13.15 5.98
CA ASP A 60 -3.73 13.25 6.13
C ASP A 60 -3.21 12.18 7.09
N THR A 61 -3.95 11.93 8.18
CA THR A 61 -3.63 10.87 9.14
C THR A 61 -3.65 9.50 8.47
N GLU A 62 -4.74 9.18 7.77
CA GLU A 62 -4.91 7.90 7.08
C GLU A 62 -3.90 7.74 5.94
N THR A 63 -3.61 8.81 5.20
CA THR A 63 -2.59 8.79 4.13
C THR A 63 -1.19 8.54 4.68
N ARG A 64 -0.85 9.15 5.83
CA ARG A 64 0.42 8.89 6.51
C ARG A 64 0.52 7.43 6.98
N MET A 65 -0.53 6.92 7.62
CA MET A 65 -0.57 5.52 8.06
C MET A 65 -0.46 4.53 6.90
N ALA A 66 -1.11 4.84 5.77
CA ALA A 66 -0.97 4.05 4.55
C ALA A 66 0.49 4.00 4.07
N ARG A 67 1.14 5.17 4.00
CA ARG A 67 2.56 5.27 3.61
C ARG A 67 3.45 4.43 4.52
N GLU A 68 3.36 4.63 5.83
CA GLU A 68 4.19 3.92 6.81
C GLU A 68 4.02 2.41 6.71
N SER A 69 2.78 1.93 6.53
CA SER A 69 2.50 0.50 6.40
C SER A 69 3.10 -0.09 5.11
N TYR A 70 3.01 0.64 3.99
CA TYR A 70 3.67 0.20 2.76
C TYR A 70 5.20 0.23 2.85
N GLU A 71 5.78 1.24 3.49
CA GLU A 71 7.23 1.30 3.75
C GLU A 71 7.69 0.13 4.62
N GLN A 72 6.93 -0.23 5.66
CA GLN A 72 7.20 -1.41 6.48
C GLN A 72 7.12 -2.69 5.64
N SER A 73 6.09 -2.84 4.80
CA SER A 73 5.95 -3.99 3.90
C SER A 73 7.16 -4.12 2.96
N ALA A 74 7.56 -3.02 2.32
CA ALA A 74 8.71 -2.95 1.42
C ALA A 74 10.04 -3.24 2.13
N ALA A 75 10.20 -2.80 3.38
CA ALA A 75 11.40 -3.05 4.17
C ALA A 75 11.49 -4.51 4.64
N LEU A 76 10.35 -5.13 4.96
CA LEU A 76 10.27 -6.53 5.38
C LEU A 76 10.48 -7.50 4.22
N ASP A 77 9.97 -7.18 3.03
CA ASP A 77 10.20 -7.94 1.80
C ASP A 77 10.54 -7.01 0.62
N PRO A 78 11.84 -6.72 0.39
CA PRO A 78 12.28 -5.87 -0.72
C PRO A 78 12.08 -6.48 -2.11
N ALA A 79 11.72 -7.77 -2.20
CA ALA A 79 11.40 -8.46 -3.44
C ALA A 79 9.90 -8.49 -3.73
N TYR A 80 9.07 -8.02 -2.78
CA TYR A 80 7.63 -7.93 -2.98
C TYR A 80 7.27 -6.67 -3.78
N PRO A 81 6.72 -6.78 -5.00
CA PRO A 81 6.48 -5.61 -5.85
C PRO A 81 5.32 -4.72 -5.39
N ASP A 82 4.27 -5.30 -4.81
CA ASP A 82 3.01 -4.59 -4.57
C ASP A 82 3.14 -3.34 -3.66
N PRO A 83 3.94 -3.33 -2.58
CA PRO A 83 4.17 -2.14 -1.77
C PRO A 83 4.78 -0.99 -2.56
N PHE A 84 5.76 -1.26 -3.43
CA PHE A 84 6.41 -0.22 -4.25
C PHE A 84 5.45 0.41 -5.24
N ARG A 85 4.53 -0.39 -5.80
CA ARG A 85 3.46 0.10 -6.66
C ARG A 85 2.56 1.09 -5.90
N GLN A 86 2.12 0.71 -4.69
CA GLN A 86 1.23 1.56 -3.89
C GLN A 86 1.94 2.83 -3.40
N LEU A 87 3.21 2.72 -2.97
CA LEU A 87 4.03 3.87 -2.62
C LEU A 87 4.19 4.84 -3.78
N GLY A 88 4.49 4.35 -4.99
CA GLY A 88 4.60 5.19 -6.18
C GLY A 88 3.32 5.99 -6.46
N LEU A 89 2.16 5.32 -6.39
CA LEU A 89 0.86 5.98 -6.55
C LEU A 89 0.60 7.02 -5.46
N LEU A 90 0.95 6.70 -4.21
CA LEU A 90 0.74 7.59 -3.07
C LEU A 90 1.61 8.86 -3.18
N TYR A 91 2.90 8.70 -3.44
CA TYR A 91 3.83 9.82 -3.64
C TYR A 91 3.46 10.65 -4.87
N TYR A 92 3.01 10.01 -5.96
CA TYR A 92 2.52 10.71 -7.15
C TYR A 92 1.33 11.61 -6.80
N GLN A 93 0.36 11.10 -6.05
CA GLN A 93 -0.79 11.89 -5.58
C GLN A 93 -0.39 13.03 -4.64
N GLN A 94 0.67 12.84 -3.84
CA GLN A 94 1.20 13.84 -2.91
C GLN A 94 2.16 14.84 -3.55
N LYS A 95 2.37 14.76 -4.88
CA LYS A 95 3.30 15.61 -5.63
C LYS A 95 4.73 15.50 -5.09
N GLU A 96 5.15 14.29 -4.72
CA GLU A 96 6.50 13.93 -4.31
C GLU A 96 7.20 13.16 -5.45
N PRO A 97 7.67 13.85 -6.51
CA PRO A 97 8.05 13.21 -7.77
C PRO A 97 9.26 12.29 -7.65
N ALA A 98 10.25 12.64 -6.82
CA ALA A 98 11.46 11.84 -6.64
C ALA A 98 11.15 10.49 -5.98
N GLN A 99 10.36 10.50 -4.90
CA GLN A 99 9.92 9.30 -4.21
C GLN A 99 9.00 8.44 -5.08
N ALA A 100 8.08 9.08 -5.83
CA ALA A 100 7.19 8.39 -6.76
C ALA A 100 7.99 7.65 -7.84
N ARG A 101 8.98 8.33 -8.44
CA ARG A 101 9.88 7.76 -9.45
C ARG A 101 10.61 6.54 -8.91
N ALA A 102 11.29 6.68 -7.77
CA ALA A 102 12.06 5.59 -7.18
C ALA A 102 11.20 4.35 -6.89
N ALA A 103 9.98 4.55 -6.36
CA ALA A 103 9.05 3.48 -6.08
C ALA A 103 8.53 2.79 -7.35
N PHE A 104 8.18 3.55 -8.38
CA PHE A 104 7.74 2.99 -9.67
C PHE A 104 8.85 2.25 -10.43
N GLU A 105 10.07 2.78 -10.43
CA GLU A 105 11.24 2.11 -11.01
C GLU A 105 11.49 0.77 -10.29
N ARG A 106 11.40 0.75 -8.95
CA ARG A 106 11.54 -0.48 -8.18
C ARG A 106 10.45 -1.50 -8.48
N TYR A 107 9.20 -1.05 -8.60
CA TYR A 107 8.07 -1.90 -8.98
C TYR A 107 8.28 -2.56 -10.34
N LEU A 108 8.64 -1.77 -11.36
CA LEU A 108 8.87 -2.26 -12.72
C LEU A 108 10.11 -3.17 -12.83
N ALA A 109 11.14 -2.94 -12.02
CA ALA A 109 12.29 -3.83 -11.94
C ALA A 109 11.92 -5.22 -11.39
N LEU A 110 11.00 -5.27 -10.41
CA LEU A 110 10.53 -6.52 -9.82
C LEU A 110 9.47 -7.23 -10.68
N LYS A 111 8.63 -6.47 -11.38
CA LYS A 111 7.51 -7.01 -12.17
C LYS A 111 7.35 -6.26 -13.52
N PRO A 112 8.27 -6.45 -14.47
CA PRO A 112 8.27 -5.71 -15.75
C PRO A 112 7.05 -6.02 -16.63
N ASP A 113 6.47 -7.20 -16.46
CA ASP A 113 5.33 -7.73 -17.22
C ASP A 113 4.00 -7.61 -16.46
N ALA A 114 3.93 -6.74 -15.43
CA ALA A 114 2.67 -6.47 -14.75
C ALA A 114 1.62 -5.92 -15.73
N ALA A 115 0.35 -6.29 -15.52
CA ALA A 115 -0.75 -5.86 -16.39
C ALA A 115 -0.88 -4.33 -16.47
N ASP A 116 -0.48 -3.61 -15.42
CA ASP A 116 -0.47 -2.16 -15.34
C ASP A 116 0.93 -1.54 -15.52
N ALA A 117 1.94 -2.33 -15.90
CA ALA A 117 3.29 -1.83 -16.13
C ALA A 117 3.33 -0.69 -17.17
N LYS A 118 2.48 -0.76 -18.21
CA LYS A 118 2.35 0.33 -19.19
C LYS A 118 1.92 1.64 -18.53
N ARG A 119 0.92 1.60 -17.64
CA ARG A 119 0.44 2.79 -16.91
C ARG A 119 1.50 3.32 -15.94
N VAL A 120 2.26 2.44 -15.29
CA VAL A 120 3.37 2.87 -14.42
C VAL A 120 4.48 3.56 -15.21
N ARG A 121 4.80 3.09 -16.43
CA ARG A 121 5.73 3.77 -17.34
C ARG A 121 5.23 5.14 -17.77
N GLU A 122 3.92 5.29 -17.99
CA GLU A 122 3.30 6.59 -18.29
C GLU A 122 3.48 7.58 -17.12
N TYR A 123 3.23 7.15 -15.88
CA TYR A 123 3.50 7.99 -14.70
C TYR A 123 4.98 8.40 -14.60
N LEU A 124 5.91 7.47 -14.86
CA LEU A 124 7.34 7.80 -14.88
C LEU A 124 7.66 8.89 -15.92
N GLY A 125 7.13 8.78 -17.13
CA GLY A 125 7.33 9.79 -18.17
C GLY A 125 6.74 11.16 -17.83
N GLU A 126 5.69 11.23 -17.03
CA GLU A 126 5.14 12.50 -16.52
C GLU A 126 6.02 13.11 -15.42
N LEU A 127 6.65 12.28 -14.60
CA LEU A 127 7.55 12.71 -13.51
C LEU A 127 8.92 13.20 -14.01
N GLU A 128 9.26 12.94 -15.28
CA GLU A 128 10.50 13.36 -15.93
C GLU A 128 10.39 14.70 -16.69
N ARG A 129 9.18 15.27 -16.77
CA ARG A 129 8.91 16.57 -17.42
C ARG A 129 9.08 17.74 -16.47
#